data_AF-A0A1F9N502-F1
#
_entry.id   AF-A0A1F9N502-F1
#
_cell.length_a   1.000
_cell.length_b   1.000
_cell.length_c   1.000
_cell.angle_alpha   90.00
_cell.angle_beta   90.00
_cell.angle_gamma   90.00
#
_symmetry.space_group_name_H-M   'P 1'
#
loop_
_entity.id
_entity.type
_entity.pdbx_description
1 polymer ?
#
loop_
_entity_poly.entity_id
_entity_poly.type
_entity_poly.pdbx_seq_one_letter_code
_entity_poly.pdbx_strand_id
1 'polypeptide(L)'
;MKLPTPWSSRLIEKQFTHGLSESDQVKLSAILKDNHAHAATYQRYHDLEAALCQSPKPTLFAIERMERLIINQTLAGTTKASRRFVHVWLASSAALGTLAVLVFALLLPWQNKLDHQALPENARFSPVVINTRGQIVPRETGIGIRVFCVVAEDTVVKESIEPSYRDVLTFTYSNVAKDVAYLTLLGIQNKGDVRWYYPDYEGSRSISIERNVVDEPLGDGIKLSVNHEPGDLRIVALFSAEPLNKAMVEKAAKNMSPSQLTPLMGQRQDVLEHSVLIHVAEPMGEE
;
A
#
# COMPACT_ATOMS: atom_id res chain seq x y z
N MET A 1 -10.88 21.60 -13.22
CA MET A 1 -11.22 20.23 -12.78
C MET A 1 -12.72 20.18 -12.50
N LYS A 2 -13.52 19.38 -13.22
CA LYS A 2 -14.97 19.28 -12.95
C LYS A 2 -15.20 18.41 -11.72
N LEU A 3 -15.93 18.92 -10.73
CA LEU A 3 -16.29 18.15 -9.55
C LEU A 3 -17.17 16.95 -9.94
N PRO A 4 -17.05 15.82 -9.21
CA PRO A 4 -17.86 14.64 -9.46
C PRO A 4 -19.35 14.96 -9.31
N THR A 5 -20.15 14.60 -10.31
CA THR A 5 -21.61 14.79 -10.23
C THR A 5 -22.20 13.74 -9.27
N PRO A 6 -23.17 14.08 -8.41
CA PRO A 6 -23.73 13.15 -7.41
C PRO A 6 -24.24 11.83 -8.00
N TRP A 7 -24.65 11.84 -9.27
CA TRP A 7 -25.13 10.67 -9.99
C TRP A 7 -24.02 9.64 -10.31
N SER A 8 -22.83 10.11 -10.66
CA SER A 8 -21.70 9.23 -10.99
C SER A 8 -21.21 8.41 -9.80
N SER A 9 -21.18 9.01 -8.61
CA SER A 9 -20.86 8.29 -7.36
C SER A 9 -21.88 7.21 -7.02
N ARG A 10 -23.18 7.46 -7.27
CA ARG A 10 -24.24 6.47 -7.04
C ARG A 10 -24.12 5.26 -7.96
N LEU A 11 -23.64 5.42 -9.19
CA LEU A 11 -23.42 4.29 -10.10
C LEU A 11 -22.27 3.40 -9.64
N ILE A 12 -21.18 4.00 -9.15
CA ILE A 12 -20.07 3.26 -8.54
C ILE A 12 -20.59 2.47 -7.32
N GLU A 13 -21.30 3.12 -6.40
CA GLU A 13 -21.85 2.46 -5.21
C GLU A 13 -22.84 1.34 -5.53
N LYS A 14 -23.73 1.56 -6.51
CA LYS A 14 -24.72 0.57 -6.95
C LYS A 14 -24.06 -0.67 -7.56
N GLN A 15 -22.91 -0.53 -8.24
CA GLN A 15 -22.14 -1.67 -8.76
C GLN A 15 -21.71 -2.63 -7.65
N PHE A 16 -21.28 -2.12 -6.50
CA PHE A 16 -20.75 -2.94 -5.40
C PHE A 16 -21.82 -3.43 -4.41
N THR A 17 -23.03 -2.85 -4.43
CA THR A 17 -24.12 -3.19 -3.50
C THR A 17 -25.22 -4.05 -4.13
N HIS A 18 -25.62 -3.73 -5.37
CA HIS A 18 -26.79 -4.35 -6.01
C HIS A 18 -26.51 -4.90 -7.41
N GLY A 19 -25.31 -4.65 -7.94
CA GLY A 19 -24.99 -4.85 -9.34
C GLY A 19 -25.67 -3.80 -10.24
N LEU A 20 -25.17 -3.67 -11.46
CA LEU A 20 -25.71 -2.77 -12.48
C LEU A 20 -26.40 -3.54 -13.60
N SER A 21 -27.47 -2.96 -14.14
CA SER A 21 -28.03 -3.37 -15.43
C SER A 21 -27.02 -3.09 -16.55
N GLU A 22 -27.12 -3.79 -17.69
CA GLU A 22 -26.23 -3.57 -18.84
C GLU A 22 -26.17 -2.10 -19.27
N SER A 23 -27.33 -1.43 -19.29
CA SER A 23 -27.44 0.00 -19.61
C SER A 23 -26.70 0.92 -18.63
N ASP A 24 -26.61 0.54 -17.35
CA ASP A 24 -25.87 1.30 -16.33
C ASP A 24 -24.38 0.95 -16.34
N GLN A 25 -24.01 -0.28 -16.73
CA GLN A 25 -22.60 -0.67 -16.94
C GLN A 25 -21.95 0.14 -18.07
N VAL A 26 -22.65 0.33 -19.20
CA VAL A 26 -22.17 1.18 -20.31
C VAL A 26 -21.99 2.63 -19.87
N LYS A 27 -22.89 3.15 -19.02
CA LYS A 27 -22.75 4.51 -18.46
C LYS A 27 -21.57 4.60 -17.50
N LEU A 28 -21.39 3.61 -16.63
CA LEU A 28 -20.27 3.57 -15.71
C LEU A 28 -18.94 3.52 -16.47
N SER A 29 -18.80 2.67 -17.49
CA SER A 29 -17.56 2.58 -18.27
C SER A 29 -17.20 3.90 -18.96
N ALA A 30 -18.18 4.61 -19.53
CA ALA A 30 -17.98 5.95 -20.08
C ALA A 30 -17.49 6.95 -19.01
N ILE A 31 -18.11 6.95 -17.81
CA ILE A 31 -17.71 7.83 -16.70
C ILE A 31 -16.28 7.56 -16.24
N LEU A 32 -15.89 6.29 -16.13
CA LEU A 32 -14.54 5.90 -15.68
C LEU A 32 -13.47 6.29 -16.72
N LYS A 33 -13.80 6.22 -18.01
CA LYS A 33 -12.90 6.63 -19.09
C LYS A 33 -12.67 8.15 -19.10
N ASP A 34 -13.70 8.93 -18.82
CA ASP A 34 -13.65 10.39 -18.93
C ASP A 34 -13.17 11.10 -17.64
N ASN A 35 -13.09 10.39 -16.50
CA ASN A 35 -12.76 10.99 -15.21
C ASN A 35 -11.84 10.13 -14.35
N HIS A 36 -10.56 10.51 -14.28
CA HIS A 36 -9.53 9.84 -13.47
C HIS A 36 -9.87 9.73 -11.98
N ALA A 37 -10.57 10.72 -11.39
CA ALA A 37 -10.93 10.65 -9.97
C ALA A 37 -11.99 9.57 -9.71
N HIS A 38 -12.92 9.36 -10.65
CA HIS A 38 -13.87 8.25 -10.59
C HIS A 38 -13.20 6.91 -10.84
N ALA A 39 -12.29 6.82 -11.81
CA ALA A 39 -11.49 5.63 -12.05
C ALA A 39 -10.72 5.20 -10.79
N ALA A 40 -10.02 6.14 -10.13
CA ALA A 40 -9.29 5.87 -8.90
C ALA A 40 -10.20 5.51 -7.71
N THR A 41 -11.43 6.05 -7.67
CA THR A 41 -12.41 5.67 -6.63
C THR A 41 -12.96 4.27 -6.89
N TYR A 42 -13.34 3.97 -8.13
CA TYR A 42 -13.82 2.66 -8.54
C TYR A 42 -12.77 1.57 -8.30
N GLN A 43 -11.51 1.82 -8.67
CA GLN A 43 -10.41 0.89 -8.43
C GLN A 43 -10.27 0.57 -6.93
N ARG A 44 -10.36 1.58 -6.06
CA ARG A 44 -10.30 1.37 -4.60
C ARG A 44 -11.42 0.46 -4.08
N TYR A 45 -12.66 0.64 -4.56
CA TYR A 45 -13.77 -0.25 -4.18
C TYR A 45 -13.58 -1.67 -4.73
N HIS A 46 -13.09 -1.79 -5.95
CA HIS A 46 -12.80 -3.06 -6.58
C HIS A 46 -11.70 -3.83 -5.82
N ASP A 47 -10.63 -3.15 -5.42
CA ASP A 47 -9.54 -3.75 -4.63
C ASP A 47 -10.04 -4.22 -3.26
N LEU A 48 -10.92 -3.44 -2.61
CA LEU A 48 -11.56 -3.81 -1.35
C LEU A 48 -12.45 -5.06 -1.51
N GLU A 49 -13.28 -5.11 -2.54
CA GLU A 49 -14.16 -6.25 -2.84
C GLU A 49 -13.36 -7.51 -3.23
N ALA A 50 -12.22 -7.35 -3.89
CA ALA A 50 -11.30 -8.42 -4.21
C ALA A 50 -10.65 -9.01 -2.95
N ALA A 51 -10.17 -8.15 -2.05
CA ALA A 51 -9.62 -8.56 -0.75
C ALA A 51 -10.66 -9.31 0.09
N LEU A 52 -11.94 -8.92 0.00
CA LEU A 52 -13.04 -9.56 0.71
C LEU A 52 -13.38 -10.96 0.19
N CYS A 53 -13.48 -11.14 -1.12
CA CYS A 53 -13.90 -12.42 -1.70
C CYS A 53 -12.81 -13.49 -1.72
N GLN A 54 -11.54 -13.12 -1.57
CA GLN A 54 -10.43 -14.08 -1.51
C GLN A 54 -10.19 -14.65 -0.10
N SER A 55 -10.89 -14.15 0.92
CA SER A 55 -10.75 -14.64 2.29
C SER A 55 -11.87 -15.63 2.65
N PRO A 56 -11.59 -16.94 2.84
CA PRO A 56 -12.63 -17.92 3.21
C PRO A 56 -13.23 -17.66 4.61
N LYS A 57 -12.54 -16.88 5.44
CA LYS A 57 -13.05 -16.22 6.65
C LYS A 57 -12.30 -14.89 6.79
N PRO A 58 -12.97 -13.72 6.70
CA PRO A 58 -12.29 -12.44 6.90
C PRO A 58 -11.63 -12.46 8.29
N THR A 59 -10.31 -12.27 8.31
CA THR A 59 -9.57 -12.19 9.57
C THR A 59 -10.05 -10.98 10.36
N LEU A 60 -9.94 -11.02 11.70
CA LEU A 60 -10.32 -9.89 12.56
C LEU A 60 -9.62 -8.58 12.11
N PHE A 61 -8.37 -8.69 11.64
CA PHE A 61 -7.62 -7.59 11.06
C PHE A 61 -8.22 -7.06 9.75
N ALA A 62 -8.69 -7.94 8.86
CA ALA A 62 -9.41 -7.52 7.66
C ALA A 62 -10.72 -6.80 8.02
N ILE A 63 -11.42 -7.25 9.06
CA ILE A 63 -12.63 -6.62 9.59
C ILE A 63 -12.32 -5.24 10.17
N GLU A 64 -11.32 -5.10 11.04
CA GLU A 64 -10.92 -3.81 11.63
C GLU A 64 -10.45 -2.82 10.56
N ARG A 65 -9.72 -3.28 9.54
CA ARG A 65 -9.28 -2.44 8.42
C ARG A 65 -10.47 -1.96 7.58
N MET A 66 -11.49 -2.81 7.39
CA MET A 66 -12.73 -2.43 6.72
C MET A 66 -13.54 -1.42 7.52
N GLU A 67 -13.72 -1.65 8.83
CA GLU A 67 -14.44 -0.72 9.70
C GLU A 67 -13.79 0.66 9.68
N ARG A 68 -12.46 0.73 9.74
CA ARG A 68 -11.71 1.99 9.67
C ARG A 68 -11.86 2.69 8.31
N LEU A 69 -11.87 1.95 7.20
CA LEU A 69 -12.12 2.53 5.86
C LEU A 69 -13.53 3.11 5.73
N ILE A 70 -14.54 2.41 6.26
CA ILE A 70 -15.94 2.87 6.26
C ILE A 70 -16.09 4.11 7.16
N ILE A 71 -15.52 4.08 8.36
CA ILE A 71 -15.55 5.21 9.32
C ILE A 71 -14.90 6.45 8.70
N ASN A 72 -13.69 6.33 8.13
CA ASN A 72 -13.00 7.47 7.51
C ASN A 72 -13.76 8.05 6.32
N GLN A 73 -14.50 7.24 5.56
CA GLN A 73 -15.37 7.74 4.49
C GLN A 73 -16.62 8.46 5.02
N THR A 74 -17.27 7.91 6.06
CA THR A 74 -18.42 8.59 6.70
C THR A 74 -18.00 9.94 7.29
N LEU A 75 -16.84 10.03 7.93
CA LEU A 75 -16.31 11.26 8.51
C LEU A 75 -15.84 12.28 7.45
N ALA A 76 -15.23 11.82 6.35
CA ALA A 76 -14.91 12.68 5.20
C ALA A 76 -16.19 13.24 4.55
N GLY A 77 -17.29 12.49 4.55
CA GLY A 77 -18.62 12.92 4.11
C GLY A 77 -19.27 13.97 5.03
N THR A 78 -19.11 13.87 6.35
CA THR A 78 -19.70 14.81 7.32
C THR A 78 -19.07 16.20 7.28
N THR A 79 -17.84 16.36 6.80
CA THR A 79 -17.24 17.69 6.59
C THR A 79 -18.03 18.54 5.58
N LYS A 80 -18.72 17.92 4.60
CA LYS A 80 -19.58 18.64 3.63
C LYS A 80 -20.95 19.00 4.21
N ALA A 81 -21.48 18.21 5.15
CA ALA A 81 -22.71 18.56 5.86
C ALA A 81 -22.50 19.76 6.80
N SER A 82 -21.29 19.92 7.35
CA SER A 82 -20.94 21.09 8.17
C SER A 82 -21.02 22.41 7.40
N ARG A 83 -20.68 22.44 6.09
CA ARG A 83 -20.80 23.67 5.28
C ARG A 83 -22.25 24.15 5.11
N ARG A 84 -23.22 23.25 5.02
CA ARG A 84 -24.65 23.64 4.96
C ARG A 84 -25.17 24.10 6.31
N PHE A 85 -24.71 23.50 7.40
CA PHE A 85 -25.09 23.92 8.74
C PHE A 85 -24.49 25.29 9.11
N VAL A 86 -23.25 25.58 8.68
CA VAL A 86 -22.60 26.89 8.88
C VAL A 86 -23.35 28.01 8.15
N HIS A 87 -23.88 27.76 6.94
CA HIS A 87 -24.69 28.78 6.26
C HIS A 87 -26.06 29.03 6.92
N VAL A 88 -26.67 28.01 7.54
CA VAL A 88 -27.94 28.18 8.28
C VAL A 88 -27.71 28.87 9.63
N TRP A 89 -26.58 28.62 10.29
CA TRP A 89 -26.24 29.27 11.57
C TRP A 89 -25.74 30.72 11.39
N LEU A 90 -25.05 31.03 10.29
CA LEU A 90 -24.61 32.40 9.97
C LEU A 90 -25.75 33.34 9.58
N ALA A 91 -26.93 32.83 9.22
CA ALA A 91 -28.10 33.66 8.93
C ALA A 91 -28.74 34.26 10.20
N SER A 92 -28.38 33.78 11.39
CA SER A 92 -29.02 34.20 12.66
C SER A 92 -28.29 35.33 13.39
N SER A 93 -27.15 35.81 12.90
CA SER A 93 -26.40 36.89 13.55
C SER A 93 -25.66 37.76 12.53
N ALA A 94 -26.37 38.76 12.00
CA ALA A 94 -25.90 39.70 10.97
C ALA A 94 -24.61 40.46 11.35
N ALA A 95 -24.21 40.49 12.62
CA ALA A 95 -22.99 41.18 13.07
C ALA A 95 -21.71 40.30 13.06
N LEU A 96 -21.84 38.96 13.09
CA LEU A 96 -20.68 38.05 13.15
C LEU A 96 -20.32 37.43 11.79
N GLY A 97 -21.24 37.44 10.82
CA GLY A 97 -21.00 36.84 9.50
C GLY A 97 -20.02 37.59 8.62
N THR A 98 -19.90 38.92 8.78
CA THR A 98 -18.99 39.75 7.98
C THR A 98 -17.53 39.49 8.28
N LEU A 99 -17.18 39.24 9.54
CA LEU A 99 -15.80 38.96 9.97
C LEU A 99 -15.33 37.59 9.48
N ALA A 100 -16.19 36.58 9.54
CA ALA A 100 -15.87 35.24 9.04
C ALA A 100 -15.63 35.22 7.52
N VAL A 101 -16.43 35.96 6.74
CA VAL A 101 -16.24 36.07 5.28
C VAL A 101 -14.93 36.78 4.93
N LEU A 102 -14.55 37.82 5.68
CA LEU A 102 -13.28 38.53 5.48
C LEU A 102 -12.07 37.65 5.79
N VAL A 103 -12.09 36.90 6.90
CA VAL A 103 -11.03 35.94 7.25
C VAL A 103 -10.92 34.84 6.19
N PHE A 104 -12.04 34.32 5.71
CA PHE A 104 -12.05 33.29 4.67
C PHE A 104 -11.52 33.81 3.32
N ALA A 105 -11.88 35.04 2.94
CA ALA A 105 -11.38 35.69 1.72
C ALA A 105 -9.86 36.00 1.78
N LEU A 106 -9.34 36.31 2.97
CA LEU A 106 -7.90 36.51 3.20
C LEU A 106 -7.08 35.20 3.17
N LEU A 107 -7.68 34.07 3.53
CA LEU A 107 -7.00 32.76 3.53
C LEU A 107 -7.04 32.04 2.17
N LEU A 108 -7.98 32.39 1.29
CA LEU A 108 -8.11 31.85 -0.08
C LEU A 108 -6.82 31.90 -0.94
N PRO A 109 -6.04 33.01 -0.98
CA PRO A 109 -4.79 33.04 -1.77
C PRO A 109 -3.68 32.15 -1.19
N TRP A 110 -3.72 31.82 0.11
CA TRP A 110 -2.75 30.91 0.72
C TRP A 110 -3.05 29.44 0.40
N GLN A 111 -4.33 29.05 0.31
CA GLN A 111 -4.69 27.69 -0.10
C GLN A 111 -4.31 27.39 -1.56
N ASN A 112 -4.47 28.37 -2.45
CA ASN A 112 -4.06 28.21 -3.86
C ASN A 112 -2.54 28.09 -4.04
N LYS A 113 -1.72 28.51 -3.06
CA LYS A 113 -0.26 28.31 -3.11
C LYS A 113 0.18 26.91 -2.66
N LEU A 114 -0.64 26.17 -1.93
CA LEU A 114 -0.33 24.81 -1.49
C LEU A 114 -0.68 23.75 -2.54
N ASP A 115 -1.63 24.01 -3.45
CA ASP A 115 -2.07 23.08 -4.50
C ASP A 115 -1.22 23.11 -5.79
N HIS A 116 -0.15 23.92 -5.85
CA HIS A 116 0.70 24.08 -7.05
C HIS A 116 2.11 23.51 -6.92
N GLN A 117 2.35 22.57 -6.00
CA GLN A 117 3.46 21.63 -6.19
C GLN A 117 3.13 20.69 -7.35
N ALA A 118 3.38 21.19 -8.56
CA ALA A 118 3.30 20.43 -9.79
C ALA A 118 4.22 19.21 -9.66
N LEU A 119 3.63 18.03 -9.76
CA LEU A 119 4.38 16.81 -10.03
C LEU A 119 5.26 17.05 -11.27
N PRO A 120 6.51 16.58 -11.29
CA PRO A 120 7.41 16.80 -12.41
C PRO A 120 6.75 16.32 -13.70
N GLU A 121 6.71 17.20 -14.71
CA GLU A 121 6.09 17.01 -16.03
C GLU A 121 6.69 15.80 -16.81
N ASN A 122 7.75 15.21 -16.26
CA ASN A 122 8.55 14.13 -16.81
C ASN A 122 8.29 12.79 -16.12
N ALA A 123 7.35 12.73 -15.16
CA ALA A 123 6.88 11.47 -14.60
C ALA A 123 6.12 10.69 -15.68
N ARG A 124 6.87 9.99 -16.55
CA ARG A 124 6.35 8.95 -17.42
C ARG A 124 5.84 7.84 -16.51
N PHE A 125 4.58 7.95 -16.10
CA PHE A 125 3.88 6.83 -15.51
C PHE A 125 3.94 5.70 -16.53
N SER A 126 4.52 4.58 -16.13
CA SER A 126 4.31 3.32 -16.85
C SER A 126 2.80 3.14 -17.01
N PRO A 127 2.30 2.70 -18.18
CA PRO A 127 0.88 2.52 -18.38
C PRO A 127 0.33 1.69 -17.22
N VAL A 128 -0.67 2.23 -16.53
CA VAL A 128 -1.40 1.50 -15.49
C VAL A 128 -2.01 0.29 -16.18
N VAL A 129 -1.36 -0.86 -16.04
CA VAL A 129 -1.91 -2.13 -16.49
C VAL A 129 -3.03 -2.47 -15.52
N ILE A 130 -4.26 -2.29 -15.98
CA ILE A 130 -5.47 -2.66 -15.25
C ILE A 130 -5.51 -4.18 -15.19
N ASN A 131 -4.95 -4.77 -14.13
CA ASN A 131 -5.09 -6.19 -13.86
C ASN A 131 -6.49 -6.41 -13.25
N THR A 132 -7.29 -7.23 -13.91
CA THR A 132 -8.66 -7.55 -13.47
C THR A 132 -8.66 -8.48 -12.25
N ARG A 133 -9.77 -8.51 -11.51
CA ARG A 133 -9.99 -9.38 -10.33
C ARG A 133 -9.55 -10.82 -10.59
N GLY A 134 -8.68 -11.37 -9.74
CA GLY A 134 -8.23 -12.76 -9.87
C GLY A 134 -7.39 -13.04 -11.13
N GLN A 135 -7.02 -11.99 -11.88
CA GLN A 135 -6.01 -12.11 -12.91
C GLN A 135 -4.68 -12.31 -12.17
N ILE A 136 -4.26 -13.56 -12.09
CA ILE A 136 -2.89 -13.93 -11.82
C ILE A 136 -2.08 -13.15 -12.84
N VAL A 137 -1.55 -11.99 -12.44
CA VAL A 137 -0.46 -11.39 -13.19
C VAL A 137 0.62 -12.43 -13.02
N PRO A 138 1.01 -13.14 -14.08
CA PRO A 138 2.15 -14.01 -13.96
C PRO A 138 3.33 -13.04 -13.80
N ARG A 139 3.64 -12.64 -12.56
CA ARG A 139 5.04 -12.68 -12.18
C ARG A 139 5.43 -14.10 -12.55
N GLU A 140 6.35 -14.24 -13.50
CA GLU A 140 6.57 -15.50 -14.25
C GLU A 140 6.70 -16.73 -13.33
N THR A 141 6.99 -16.51 -12.04
CA THR A 141 7.20 -17.51 -11.00
C THR A 141 6.00 -17.77 -10.08
N GLY A 142 4.93 -16.95 -10.07
CA GLY A 142 3.78 -17.14 -9.19
C GLY A 142 4.08 -16.92 -7.69
N ILE A 143 5.18 -16.26 -7.37
CA ILE A 143 5.58 -15.92 -6.00
C ILE A 143 5.94 -14.44 -5.91
N GLY A 144 5.87 -13.87 -4.72
CA GLY A 144 6.31 -12.50 -4.50
C GLY A 144 6.17 -12.01 -3.08
N ILE A 145 6.91 -10.96 -2.78
CA ILE A 145 6.78 -10.18 -1.55
C ILE A 145 6.28 -8.78 -1.89
N ARG A 146 5.44 -8.21 -1.02
CA ARG A 146 5.09 -6.79 -1.01
C ARG A 146 5.45 -6.20 0.34
N VAL A 147 5.82 -4.93 0.31
CA VAL A 147 6.29 -4.19 1.49
C VAL A 147 5.36 -2.99 1.65
N PHE A 148 4.85 -2.81 2.86
CA PHE A 148 4.02 -1.68 3.20
C PHE A 148 4.66 -0.90 4.35
N CYS A 149 4.44 0.40 4.36
CA CYS A 149 4.87 1.27 5.43
C CYS A 149 3.65 1.68 6.24
N VAL A 150 3.72 1.47 7.55
CA VAL A 150 2.72 1.92 8.52
C VAL A 150 3.32 3.09 9.28
N VAL A 151 2.80 4.28 9.02
CA VAL A 151 3.18 5.49 9.76
C VAL A 151 2.69 5.33 11.20
N ALA A 152 3.59 5.53 12.16
CA ALA A 152 3.29 5.34 13.57
C ALA A 152 2.03 6.14 14.00
N GLU A 153 1.27 5.53 14.90
CA GLU A 153 0.14 6.05 15.67
C GLU A 153 -1.26 6.13 15.03
N ASP A 154 -1.49 6.12 13.70
CA ASP A 154 -2.83 5.75 13.18
C ASP A 154 -2.93 5.58 11.65
N THR A 155 -3.22 4.35 11.23
CA THR A 155 -4.09 3.92 10.09
C THR A 155 -3.69 4.03 8.62
N VAL A 156 -2.65 4.76 8.21
CA VAL A 156 -2.34 4.82 6.77
C VAL A 156 -1.30 3.78 6.37
N VAL A 157 -1.78 2.66 5.82
CA VAL A 157 -0.95 1.71 5.07
C VAL A 157 -0.66 2.33 3.70
N LYS A 158 0.58 2.77 3.48
CA LYS A 158 1.01 3.26 2.17
C LYS A 158 2.02 2.29 1.58
N GLU A 159 1.81 1.91 0.32
CA GLU A 159 2.89 1.34 -0.49
C GLU A 159 3.83 2.51 -0.82
N SER A 160 4.80 2.75 0.06
CA SER A 160 5.81 3.80 -0.07
C SER A 160 7.15 3.16 -0.37
N ILE A 161 7.85 3.70 -1.37
CA ILE A 161 9.24 3.32 -1.68
C ILE A 161 10.21 4.10 -0.77
N GLU A 162 9.71 5.13 -0.08
CA GLU A 162 10.48 6.02 0.80
C GLU A 162 9.86 6.03 2.21
N PRO A 163 10.07 4.99 3.04
CA PRO A 163 9.66 5.03 4.44
C PRO A 163 10.46 6.05 5.25
N SER A 164 9.83 6.65 6.24
CA SER A 164 10.52 7.37 7.31
C SER A 164 11.24 6.38 8.23
N TYR A 165 12.36 6.80 8.82
CA TYR A 165 13.05 6.04 9.87
C TYR A 165 12.16 5.64 11.06
N ARG A 166 11.08 6.39 11.30
CA ARG A 166 10.10 6.13 12.38
C ARG A 166 9.01 5.13 11.98
N ASP A 167 8.89 4.80 10.70
CA ASP A 167 7.84 3.93 10.20
C ASP A 167 8.06 2.47 10.60
N VAL A 168 6.96 1.71 10.52
CA VAL A 168 6.95 0.26 10.70
C VAL A 168 6.74 -0.38 9.33
N LEU A 169 7.65 -1.27 8.94
CA LEU A 169 7.47 -2.09 7.74
C LEU A 169 6.57 -3.28 8.05
N THR A 170 5.59 -3.53 7.20
CA THR A 170 4.82 -4.78 7.21
C THR A 170 4.96 -5.48 5.86
N PHE A 171 4.81 -6.79 5.85
CA PHE A 171 5.05 -7.60 4.68
C PHE A 171 3.84 -8.47 4.36
N THR A 172 3.57 -8.66 3.07
CA THR A 172 2.69 -9.73 2.60
C THR A 172 3.42 -10.56 1.57
N TYR A 173 3.06 -11.84 1.46
CA TYR A 173 3.57 -12.72 0.43
C TYR A 173 2.45 -13.30 -0.41
N SER A 174 2.78 -13.63 -1.65
CA SER A 174 1.94 -14.44 -2.53
C SER A 174 2.71 -15.70 -2.88
N ASN A 175 2.04 -16.85 -2.85
CA ASN A 175 2.60 -18.15 -3.20
C ASN A 175 1.57 -18.99 -3.94
N VAL A 176 1.53 -18.88 -5.26
CA VAL A 176 0.74 -19.76 -6.15
C VAL A 176 1.59 -20.85 -6.79
N ALA A 177 2.89 -20.93 -6.45
CA ALA A 177 3.78 -22.01 -6.86
C ALA A 177 3.48 -23.29 -6.08
N LYS A 178 3.62 -24.45 -6.72
CA LYS A 178 3.27 -25.75 -6.13
C LYS A 178 4.41 -26.36 -5.31
N ASP A 179 5.64 -26.03 -5.67
CA ASP A 179 6.89 -26.60 -5.17
C ASP A 179 7.56 -25.73 -4.10
N VAL A 180 7.14 -24.48 -3.94
CA VAL A 180 7.64 -23.58 -2.91
C VAL A 180 6.87 -23.79 -1.59
N ALA A 181 7.61 -24.02 -0.51
CA ALA A 181 7.05 -24.24 0.84
C ALA A 181 7.67 -23.36 1.93
N TYR A 182 8.79 -22.70 1.63
CA TYR A 182 9.57 -21.98 2.64
C TYR A 182 9.95 -20.58 2.18
N LEU A 183 10.02 -19.66 3.15
CA LEU A 183 10.43 -18.28 2.95
C LEU A 183 11.56 -17.91 3.93
N THR A 184 12.58 -17.24 3.40
CA THR A 184 13.53 -16.44 4.17
C THR A 184 13.39 -14.99 3.74
N LEU A 185 13.31 -14.06 4.69
CA LEU A 185 13.19 -12.62 4.44
C LEU A 185 14.24 -11.85 5.22
N LEU A 186 15.03 -11.05 4.51
CA LEU A 186 16.11 -10.26 5.11
C LEU A 186 16.24 -8.90 4.41
N GLY A 187 16.77 -7.92 5.11
CA GLY A 187 17.20 -6.63 4.60
C GLY A 187 18.71 -6.62 4.41
N ILE A 188 19.18 -5.97 3.35
CA ILE A 188 20.59 -5.69 3.11
C ILE A 188 20.74 -4.18 3.03
N GLN A 189 21.53 -3.62 3.95
CA GLN A 189 21.87 -2.20 3.97
C GLN A 189 23.26 -1.95 3.36
N ASN A 190 23.68 -0.69 3.44
CA ASN A 190 25.00 -0.25 3.02
C ASN A 190 26.12 -1.20 3.48
N LYS A 191 27.09 -1.47 2.58
CA LYS A 191 28.24 -2.37 2.83
C LYS A 191 27.87 -3.84 3.10
N GLY A 192 26.65 -4.27 2.80
CA GLY A 192 26.24 -5.67 2.91
C GLY A 192 25.83 -6.08 4.33
N ASP A 193 25.48 -5.11 5.19
CA ASP A 193 24.96 -5.40 6.52
C ASP A 193 23.58 -6.07 6.43
N VAL A 194 23.43 -7.23 7.05
CA VAL A 194 22.26 -8.11 6.91
C VAL A 194 21.36 -7.98 8.14
N ARG A 195 20.09 -7.62 7.91
CA ARG A 195 19.05 -7.51 8.92
C ARG A 195 17.99 -8.59 8.72
N TRP A 196 17.87 -9.51 9.67
CA TRP A 196 16.93 -10.62 9.58
C TRP A 196 15.51 -10.18 9.93
N TYR A 197 14.53 -10.57 9.10
CA TYR A 197 13.12 -10.43 9.40
C TYR A 197 12.46 -11.79 9.64
N TYR A 198 12.70 -12.74 8.73
CA TYR A 198 12.21 -14.12 8.84
C TYR A 198 13.27 -15.15 8.40
N PRO A 199 13.49 -16.24 9.15
CA PRO A 199 12.96 -16.46 10.50
C PRO A 199 13.45 -15.38 11.48
N ASP A 200 12.87 -15.36 12.68
CA ASP A 200 13.33 -14.47 13.75
C ASP A 200 14.81 -14.75 14.12
N TYR A 201 15.34 -13.95 15.04
CA TYR A 201 16.77 -14.04 15.40
C TYR A 201 17.15 -15.44 15.93
N GLU A 202 16.25 -16.09 16.67
CA GLU A 202 16.45 -17.42 17.26
C GLU A 202 16.28 -18.55 16.24
N GLY A 203 15.47 -18.32 15.21
CA GLY A 203 15.25 -19.27 14.13
C GLY A 203 16.49 -19.51 13.29
N SER A 204 16.83 -20.79 13.12
CA SER A 204 17.99 -21.21 12.33
C SER A 204 17.66 -21.54 10.87
N ARG A 205 16.37 -21.57 10.51
CA ARG A 205 15.87 -22.06 9.22
C ARG A 205 14.69 -21.25 8.69
N SER A 206 14.51 -21.20 7.36
CA SER A 206 13.33 -20.60 6.70
C SER A 206 12.00 -20.96 7.38
N ILE A 207 11.06 -20.03 7.38
CA ILE A 207 9.69 -20.28 7.87
C ILE A 207 8.88 -21.05 6.82
N SER A 208 7.95 -21.89 7.25
CA SER A 208 6.96 -22.49 6.35
C SER A 208 5.93 -21.45 5.92
N ILE A 209 5.55 -21.45 4.66
CA ILE A 209 4.52 -20.58 4.11
C ILE A 209 3.38 -21.38 3.50
N GLU A 210 2.18 -20.79 3.48
CA GLU A 210 1.01 -21.39 2.85
C GLU A 210 1.13 -21.36 1.33
N ARG A 211 0.41 -22.27 0.66
CA ARG A 211 0.36 -22.39 -0.80
C ARG A 211 -1.01 -21.99 -1.31
N ASN A 212 -1.07 -21.53 -2.55
CA ASN A 212 -2.26 -21.00 -3.21
C ASN A 212 -2.86 -19.78 -2.50
N VAL A 213 -2.00 -18.96 -1.88
CA VAL A 213 -2.40 -17.72 -1.20
C VAL A 213 -1.88 -16.50 -1.96
N VAL A 214 -2.63 -15.40 -1.87
CA VAL A 214 -2.30 -14.12 -2.47
C VAL A 214 -2.37 -13.06 -1.37
N ASP A 215 -1.29 -12.28 -1.24
CA ASP A 215 -1.16 -11.20 -0.26
C ASP A 215 -1.43 -11.62 1.21
N GLU A 216 -0.97 -12.82 1.59
CA GLU A 216 -1.02 -13.30 2.97
C GLU A 216 -0.06 -12.49 3.87
N PRO A 217 -0.51 -11.94 5.00
CA PRO A 217 0.34 -11.16 5.90
C PRO A 217 1.43 -11.99 6.56
N LEU A 218 2.61 -11.40 6.75
CA LEU A 218 3.73 -11.98 7.50
C LEU A 218 3.90 -11.29 8.85
N GLY A 219 3.46 -11.99 9.90
CA GLY A 219 3.72 -11.68 11.30
C GLY A 219 3.51 -10.21 11.67
N ASP A 220 4.32 -9.76 12.63
CA ASP A 220 4.26 -8.39 13.14
C ASP A 220 5.14 -7.44 12.31
N GLY A 221 4.82 -6.15 12.40
CA GLY A 221 5.58 -5.11 11.72
C GLY A 221 6.97 -4.89 12.33
N ILE A 222 7.93 -4.51 11.48
CA ILE A 222 9.31 -4.23 11.86
C ILE A 222 9.53 -2.72 11.93
N LYS A 223 9.78 -2.22 13.14
CA LYS A 223 10.09 -0.80 13.36
C LYS A 223 11.51 -0.49 12.87
N LEU A 224 11.63 0.35 11.85
CA LEU A 224 12.91 0.68 11.22
C LEU A 224 13.91 1.29 12.21
N SER A 225 13.43 2.19 13.07
CA SER A 225 14.27 2.84 14.10
C SER A 225 14.93 1.92 15.14
N VAL A 226 14.57 0.63 15.19
CA VAL A 226 15.18 -0.31 16.15
C VAL A 226 16.49 -0.87 15.62
N ASN A 227 16.54 -1.27 14.34
CA ASN A 227 17.62 -2.11 13.82
C ASN A 227 18.09 -1.72 12.41
N HIS A 228 17.73 -0.53 11.93
CA HIS A 228 18.14 -0.06 10.60
C HIS A 228 18.87 1.27 10.71
N GLU A 229 19.60 1.62 9.67
CA GLU A 229 20.12 2.97 9.43
C GLU A 229 19.37 3.65 8.27
N PRO A 230 19.31 4.99 8.21
CA PRO A 230 18.87 5.70 7.02
C PRO A 230 19.68 5.34 5.75
N GLY A 231 19.05 5.43 4.59
CA GLY A 231 19.62 5.14 3.28
C GLY A 231 18.99 3.93 2.58
N ASP A 232 19.68 3.40 1.59
CA ASP A 232 19.17 2.31 0.76
C ASP A 232 19.07 0.99 1.55
N LEU A 233 17.88 0.41 1.51
CA LEU A 233 17.56 -0.87 2.11
C LEU A 233 17.00 -1.79 1.02
N ARG A 234 17.69 -2.88 0.73
CA ARG A 234 17.20 -3.92 -0.15
C ARG A 234 16.57 -5.02 0.67
N ILE A 235 15.26 -5.21 0.52
CA ILE A 235 14.55 -6.35 1.10
C ILE A 235 14.65 -7.51 0.11
N VAL A 236 15.09 -8.67 0.59
CA VAL A 236 15.26 -9.88 -0.21
C VAL A 236 14.43 -11.00 0.38
N ALA A 237 13.53 -11.55 -0.43
CA ALA A 237 12.72 -12.72 -0.15
C ALA A 237 13.26 -13.91 -0.94
N LEU A 238 13.67 -14.96 -0.23
CA LEU A 238 14.13 -16.23 -0.79
C LEU A 238 13.04 -17.28 -0.59
N PHE A 239 12.40 -17.67 -1.68
CA PHE A 239 11.37 -18.70 -1.73
C PHE A 239 12.03 -20.02 -2.10
N SER A 240 11.69 -21.11 -1.40
CA SER A 240 12.38 -22.40 -1.58
C SER A 240 11.48 -23.60 -1.35
N ALA A 241 11.85 -24.73 -1.97
CA ALA A 241 11.18 -26.02 -1.75
C ALA A 241 11.58 -26.65 -0.42
N GLU A 242 12.81 -26.43 0.02
CA GLU A 242 13.34 -26.90 1.32
C GLU A 242 13.80 -25.72 2.19
N PRO A 243 13.81 -25.87 3.53
CA PRO A 243 14.19 -24.77 4.39
C PRO A 243 15.68 -24.42 4.24
N LEU A 244 15.96 -23.14 4.03
CA LEU A 244 17.33 -22.62 3.96
C LEU A 244 17.89 -22.44 5.36
N ASN A 245 19.18 -22.74 5.53
CA ASN A 245 19.89 -22.52 6.78
C ASN A 245 20.38 -21.06 6.87
N LYS A 246 20.15 -20.41 8.03
CA LYS A 246 20.57 -19.03 8.30
C LYS A 246 22.05 -18.80 8.02
N ALA A 247 22.94 -19.65 8.54
CA ALA A 247 24.38 -19.51 8.36
C ALA A 247 24.82 -19.61 6.89
N MET A 248 24.11 -20.42 6.09
CA MET A 248 24.34 -20.51 4.64
C MET A 248 23.96 -19.21 3.94
N VAL A 249 22.80 -18.63 4.28
CA VAL A 249 22.34 -17.37 3.71
C VAL A 249 23.24 -16.20 4.13
N GLU A 250 23.66 -16.13 5.39
CA GLU A 250 24.60 -15.09 5.85
C GLU A 250 25.95 -15.20 5.15
N LYS A 251 26.46 -16.42 4.98
CA LYS A 251 27.71 -16.65 4.24
C LYS A 251 27.56 -16.23 2.78
N ALA A 252 26.41 -16.47 2.15
CA ALA A 252 26.15 -16.01 0.79
C ALA A 252 26.12 -14.47 0.74
N ALA A 253 25.35 -13.83 1.62
CA ALA A 253 25.19 -12.37 1.64
C ALA A 253 26.50 -11.61 1.90
N LYS A 254 27.39 -12.12 2.77
CA LYS A 254 28.69 -11.48 3.06
C LYS A 254 29.65 -11.42 1.88
N ASN A 255 29.50 -12.31 0.90
CA ASN A 255 30.43 -12.42 -0.22
C ASN A 255 29.95 -11.69 -1.48
N MET A 256 28.89 -10.88 -1.38
CA MET A 256 28.21 -10.35 -2.55
C MET A 256 28.22 -8.83 -2.63
N SER A 257 28.29 -8.37 -3.88
CA SER A 257 27.80 -7.05 -4.23
C SER A 257 26.31 -6.98 -3.86
N PRO A 258 25.81 -5.86 -3.31
CA PRO A 258 24.40 -5.67 -2.99
C PRO A 258 23.44 -5.98 -4.15
N SER A 259 23.93 -6.04 -5.39
CA SER A 259 23.14 -6.20 -6.60
C SER A 259 22.48 -7.58 -6.80
N GLN A 260 22.98 -8.70 -6.27
CA GLN A 260 22.39 -10.04 -6.54
C GLN A 260 22.73 -11.09 -5.44
N LEU A 261 21.72 -11.72 -4.81
CA LEU A 261 21.95 -12.90 -3.92
C LEU A 261 21.87 -14.25 -4.66
N THR A 262 21.10 -14.32 -5.74
CA THR A 262 20.77 -15.57 -6.43
C THR A 262 21.97 -16.31 -7.01
N PRO A 263 23.01 -15.67 -7.57
CA PRO A 263 24.11 -16.38 -8.23
C PRO A 263 24.90 -17.35 -7.33
N LEU A 264 25.00 -17.13 -6.01
CA LEU A 264 25.63 -18.12 -5.10
C LEU A 264 24.62 -19.06 -4.43
N MET A 265 23.34 -18.70 -4.35
CA MET A 265 22.29 -19.72 -4.20
C MET A 265 22.24 -20.60 -5.45
N GLY A 266 22.80 -20.18 -6.59
CA GLY A 266 22.79 -20.81 -7.92
C GLY A 266 23.36 -22.23 -8.04
N GLN A 267 23.65 -22.90 -6.94
CA GLN A 267 23.75 -24.37 -6.88
C GLN A 267 22.40 -25.04 -6.61
N ARG A 268 21.44 -24.30 -6.05
CA ARG A 268 20.10 -24.71 -5.68
C ARG A 268 19.11 -24.16 -6.70
N GLN A 269 18.67 -25.02 -7.60
CA GLN A 269 17.65 -24.71 -8.61
C GLN A 269 16.26 -24.49 -8.00
N ASP A 270 16.07 -24.86 -6.73
CA ASP A 270 14.81 -24.75 -6.00
C ASP A 270 14.63 -23.40 -5.28
N VAL A 271 15.61 -22.48 -5.37
CA VAL A 271 15.53 -21.17 -4.71
C VAL A 271 15.20 -20.08 -5.71
N LEU A 272 14.13 -19.36 -5.43
CA LEU A 272 13.67 -18.21 -6.19
C LEU A 272 13.83 -16.93 -5.36
N GLU A 273 14.46 -15.91 -5.94
CA GLU A 273 14.67 -14.62 -5.29
C GLU A 273 13.67 -13.58 -5.77
N HIS A 274 13.13 -12.82 -4.83
CA HIS A 274 12.44 -11.58 -5.10
C HIS A 274 13.00 -10.46 -4.22
N SER A 275 13.44 -9.35 -4.84
CA SER A 275 13.98 -8.21 -4.10
C SER A 275 13.17 -6.94 -4.31
N VAL A 276 13.07 -6.10 -3.28
CA VAL A 276 12.50 -4.75 -3.32
C VAL A 276 13.52 -3.78 -2.76
N LEU A 277 13.85 -2.73 -3.52
CA LEU A 277 14.69 -1.64 -3.04
C LEU A 277 13.80 -0.53 -2.48
N ILE A 278 14.06 -0.11 -1.25
CA ILE A 278 13.43 1.05 -0.63
C ILE A 278 14.50 1.99 -0.10
N HIS A 279 14.16 3.27 0.05
CA HIS A 279 15.05 4.29 0.58
C HIS A 279 14.53 4.78 1.93
N VAL A 280 15.22 4.45 3.02
CA VAL A 280 14.83 4.87 4.37
C VAL A 280 15.27 6.32 4.58
N ALA A 281 14.31 7.24 4.66
CA ALA A 281 14.59 8.66 4.82
C ALA A 281 15.26 8.94 6.18
N GLU A 282 16.18 9.91 6.18
CA GLU A 282 16.80 10.41 7.41
C GLU A 282 15.74 10.97 8.38
N PRO A 283 15.96 10.84 9.70
CA PRO A 283 15.10 11.52 10.67
C PRO A 283 15.20 13.03 10.42
N MET A 284 14.11 13.67 10.03
CA MET A 284 14.07 15.13 10.05
C MET A 284 14.34 15.56 11.49
N GLY A 285 15.40 16.36 11.69
CA GLY A 285 15.69 16.95 13.00
C GLY A 285 14.44 17.66 13.50
N GLU A 286 14.04 17.36 14.74
CA GLU A 286 13.04 18.16 15.43
C GLU A 286 13.71 19.50 15.76
N GLU A 287 13.59 20.46 14.86
CA GLU A 287 13.83 21.89 15.16
C GLU A 287 12.72 22.45 16.05
#